data_AF-A0A0B7MCJ1-F1
#
_entry.id   AF-A0A0B7MCJ1-F1
#
_cell.length_a   1.000
_cell.length_b   1.000
_cell.length_c   1.000
_cell.angle_alpha   90.00
_cell.angle_beta   90.00
_cell.angle_gamma   90.00
#
_symmetry.space_group_name_H-M   'P 1'
#
loop_
_entity.id
_entity.type
_entity.pdbx_description
1 polymer ?
#
loop_
_entity_poly.entity_id
_entity_poly.type
_entity_poly.pdbx_seq_one_letter_code
_entity_poly.pdbx_strand_id
1 'polypeptide(L)'
;MYRRPTGQMVLEGFILPFEGKLDANNRWVKLAEIIPWSTIEKNYADLFPSNAGTVAKPLRMALGALIIKEKCGFTDRETVEQITENPYLQYFIGLEKYQIEPPFDPSLMVHFRKRLDKETLNKINELICKGKQTKKLKDPDEPGGPPHPGGTPPGQGSKPAKPTNKGKLLLDATCAPADIRYPTDLSY
;
A
#
# COMPACT_ATOMS: atom_id res chain seq x y z
N MET A 1 -27.10 30.46 -9.20
CA MET A 1 -26.23 31.42 -9.92
C MET A 1 -24.78 30.98 -9.75
N TYR A 2 -24.06 30.72 -10.84
CA TYR A 2 -22.65 30.38 -10.79
C TYR A 2 -21.82 31.66 -11.01
N ARG A 3 -21.03 32.03 -10.00
CA ARG A 3 -20.12 33.19 -10.09
C ARG A 3 -18.89 32.75 -10.85
N ARG A 4 -18.65 33.30 -12.04
CA ARG A 4 -17.45 32.97 -12.82
C ARG A 4 -16.22 33.45 -12.04
N PRO A 5 -15.27 32.58 -11.70
CA PRO A 5 -14.01 33.03 -11.12
C PRO A 5 -13.26 33.89 -12.14
N THR A 6 -12.73 35.01 -11.67
CA THR A 6 -11.99 35.99 -12.47
C THR A 6 -10.56 35.51 -12.71
N GLY A 7 -10.27 35.07 -13.94
CA GLY A 7 -8.92 34.85 -14.46
C GLY A 7 -8.12 33.70 -13.81
N GLN A 8 -7.11 33.21 -14.51
CA GLN A 8 -6.09 32.31 -13.95
C GLN A 8 -5.17 33.12 -13.02
N MET A 9 -4.88 32.64 -11.81
CA MET A 9 -3.91 33.28 -10.92
C MET A 9 -2.48 33.13 -11.45
N VAL A 10 -1.66 34.18 -11.28
CA VAL A 10 -0.22 34.16 -11.59
C VAL A 10 0.52 33.37 -10.51
N LEU A 11 1.57 32.64 -10.89
CA LEU A 11 2.35 31.78 -9.99
C LEU A 11 2.84 32.51 -8.72
N GLU A 12 3.24 33.78 -8.85
CA GLU A 12 3.72 34.63 -7.75
C GLU A 12 2.64 34.92 -6.70
N GLY A 13 1.36 34.88 -7.09
CA GLY A 13 0.22 35.03 -6.18
C GLY A 13 -0.22 33.71 -5.54
N PHE A 14 0.38 32.58 -5.93
CA PHE A 14 0.07 31.27 -5.37
C PHE A 14 0.87 31.04 -4.09
N ILE A 15 0.22 31.24 -2.94
CA ILE A 15 0.85 31.07 -1.63
C ILE A 15 0.85 29.58 -1.27
N LEU A 16 2.04 29.00 -1.12
CA LEU A 16 2.21 27.67 -0.56
C LEU A 16 2.04 27.74 0.97
N PRO A 17 1.29 26.82 1.61
CA PRO A 17 1.25 26.73 3.06
C PRO A 17 2.61 26.21 3.57
N PHE A 18 3.52 27.12 3.88
CA PHE A 18 4.92 26.84 4.25
C PHE A 18 5.12 26.22 5.65
N GLU A 19 4.06 25.84 6.37
CA GLU A 19 4.22 25.03 7.59
C GLU A 19 4.47 23.58 7.22
N GLY A 20 5.74 23.29 6.92
CA GLY A 20 6.29 22.07 6.32
C GLY A 20 6.13 20.78 7.13
N LYS A 21 4.88 20.39 7.42
CA LYS A 21 4.55 19.09 8.00
C LYS A 21 3.80 18.25 6.96
N LEU A 22 4.33 17.06 6.71
CA LEU A 22 3.61 16.03 5.98
C LEU A 22 2.44 15.55 6.84
N ASP A 23 1.25 15.46 6.25
CA ASP A 23 0.12 14.85 6.93
C ASP A 23 0.36 13.35 7.10
N ALA A 24 0.44 12.90 8.36
CA ALA A 24 0.56 11.48 8.70
C ALA A 24 -0.64 10.66 8.22
N ASN A 25 -1.79 11.30 7.99
CA ASN A 25 -2.97 10.63 7.46
C ASN A 25 -2.92 10.34 5.96
N ASN A 26 -1.94 10.88 5.24
CA ASN A 26 -1.80 10.69 3.82
C ASN A 26 -1.62 9.21 3.45
N ARG A 27 -2.25 8.80 2.34
CA ARG A 27 -2.21 7.43 1.83
C ARG A 27 -0.78 6.87 1.69
N TRP A 28 0.17 7.69 1.26
CA TRP A 28 1.56 7.28 1.03
C TRP A 28 2.35 7.15 2.33
N VAL A 29 2.07 8.01 3.31
CA VAL A 29 2.71 7.93 4.64
C VAL A 29 2.25 6.66 5.36
N LYS A 30 0.96 6.37 5.35
CA LYS A 30 0.41 5.11 5.88
C LYS A 30 0.98 3.88 5.16
N LEU A 31 1.12 3.96 3.83
CA LEU A 31 1.67 2.86 3.06
C LEU A 31 3.16 2.64 3.38
N ALA A 32 3.93 3.71 3.60
CA ALA A 32 5.32 3.61 4.05
C ALA A 32 5.44 2.89 5.39
N GLU A 33 4.52 3.12 6.33
CA GLU A 33 4.55 2.51 7.67
C GLU A 33 4.19 1.01 7.66
N ILE A 34 3.42 0.56 6.67
CA ILE A 34 3.01 -0.83 6.53
C ILE A 34 4.15 -1.70 5.98
N ILE A 35 5.02 -1.13 5.15
CA ILE A 35 6.07 -1.88 4.46
C ILE A 35 7.28 -2.06 5.42
N PRO A 36 7.73 -3.30 5.68
CA PRO A 36 8.88 -3.56 6.54
C PRO A 36 10.21 -3.29 5.80
N TRP A 37 10.50 -2.01 5.52
CA TRP A 37 11.65 -1.57 4.72
C TRP A 37 12.98 -2.18 5.19
N SER A 38 13.26 -2.18 6.50
CA SER A 38 14.53 -2.67 7.04
C SER A 38 14.79 -4.16 6.79
N THR A 39 13.74 -4.97 6.70
CA THR A 39 13.89 -6.41 6.43
C THR A 39 14.13 -6.65 4.94
N ILE A 40 13.42 -5.89 4.11
CA ILE A 40 13.47 -5.97 2.65
C ILE A 40 14.84 -5.43 2.16
N GLU A 41 15.34 -4.35 2.74
CA GLU A 41 16.66 -3.76 2.42
C GLU A 41 17.80 -4.73 2.71
N LYS A 42 17.76 -5.47 3.83
CA LYS A 42 18.78 -6.48 4.17
C LYS A 42 18.88 -7.55 3.09
N ASN A 43 17.75 -8.16 2.73
CA ASN A 43 17.69 -9.18 1.68
C ASN A 43 18.17 -8.66 0.31
N TYR A 44 18.01 -7.35 0.06
CA TYR A 44 18.48 -6.72 -1.17
C TYR A 44 19.97 -6.41 -1.13
N ALA A 45 20.50 -5.97 0.01
CA ALA A 45 21.93 -5.72 0.19
C ALA A 45 22.76 -6.99 -0.06
N ASP A 46 22.23 -8.16 0.32
CA ASP A 46 22.87 -9.46 0.06
C ASP A 46 23.08 -9.76 -1.44
N LEU A 47 22.31 -9.10 -2.33
CA LEU A 47 22.47 -9.23 -3.79
C LEU A 47 23.67 -8.44 -4.33
N PHE A 48 24.32 -7.61 -3.50
CA PHE A 48 25.49 -6.80 -3.88
C PHE A 48 26.73 -7.19 -3.05
N PRO A 49 27.34 -8.36 -3.29
CA PRO A 49 28.54 -8.79 -2.57
C PRO A 49 29.81 -8.03 -3.00
N SER A 50 29.79 -7.36 -4.16
CA SER A 50 30.96 -6.67 -4.71
C SER A 50 30.96 -5.19 -4.36
N ASN A 51 32.05 -4.73 -3.74
CA ASN A 51 32.28 -3.31 -3.38
C ASN A 51 32.91 -2.49 -4.53
N ALA A 52 32.82 -2.98 -5.77
CA ALA A 52 33.44 -2.40 -6.95
C ALA A 52 32.37 -2.00 -7.97
N GLY A 53 32.21 -0.70 -8.20
CA GLY A 53 31.28 -0.14 -9.19
C GLY A 53 30.53 1.10 -8.70
N THR A 54 29.54 1.52 -9.49
CA THR A 54 28.64 2.64 -9.13
C THR A 54 27.77 2.27 -7.94
N VAL A 55 27.70 3.15 -6.92
CA VAL A 55 26.86 2.97 -5.74
C VAL A 55 25.41 2.76 -6.17
N ALA A 56 24.84 1.61 -5.78
CA ALA A 56 23.45 1.31 -6.05
C ALA A 56 22.53 2.26 -5.27
N LYS A 57 21.43 2.67 -5.90
CA LYS A 57 20.38 3.43 -5.22
C LYS A 57 19.72 2.55 -4.15
N PRO A 58 19.26 3.14 -3.02
CA PRO A 58 18.64 2.37 -1.93
C PRO A 58 17.40 1.63 -2.44
N LEU A 59 17.12 0.46 -1.89
CA LEU A 59 15.98 -0.36 -2.31
C LEU A 59 14.67 0.39 -2.10
N ARG A 60 14.54 1.14 -1.00
CA ARG A 60 13.35 1.96 -0.73
C ARG A 60 13.00 2.88 -1.90
N MET A 61 14.00 3.44 -2.59
CA MET A 61 13.79 4.28 -3.76
C MET A 61 13.33 3.47 -4.96
N ALA A 62 14.01 2.36 -5.26
CA ALA A 62 13.68 1.51 -6.39
C ALA A 62 12.29 0.87 -6.26
N LEU A 63 12.05 0.18 -5.14
CA LEU A 63 10.78 -0.46 -4.84
C LEU A 63 9.66 0.58 -4.68
N GLY A 64 9.93 1.70 -4.01
CA GLY A 64 8.95 2.77 -3.84
C GLY A 64 8.48 3.33 -5.17
N ALA A 65 9.40 3.60 -6.10
CA ALA A 65 9.04 4.09 -7.42
C ALA A 65 8.26 3.06 -8.26
N LEU A 66 8.62 1.77 -8.19
CA LEU A 66 7.83 0.71 -8.83
C LEU A 66 6.41 0.60 -8.27
N ILE A 67 6.25 0.71 -6.95
CA ILE A 67 4.92 0.72 -6.31
C ILE A 67 4.10 1.91 -6.78
N ILE A 68 4.69 3.11 -6.84
CA ILE A 68 3.99 4.32 -7.32
C ILE A 68 3.51 4.12 -8.76
N LYS A 69 4.40 3.62 -9.63
CA LYS A 69 4.08 3.33 -11.02
C LYS A 69 2.88 2.38 -11.14
N GLU A 70 2.93 1.24 -10.46
CA GLU A 70 1.86 0.23 -10.51
C GLU A 70 0.55 0.73 -9.88
N LYS A 71 0.63 1.53 -8.81
CA LYS A 71 -0.56 2.07 -8.12
C LYS A 71 -1.29 3.14 -8.91
N CYS A 72 -0.55 3.96 -9.65
CA CYS A 72 -1.12 5.09 -10.38
C CYS A 72 -1.27 4.83 -11.88
N GLY A 73 -0.65 3.77 -12.42
CA GLY A 73 -0.70 3.44 -13.84
C GLY A 73 0.10 4.40 -14.73
N PHE A 74 1.13 5.04 -14.17
CA PHE A 74 1.94 6.04 -14.89
C PHE A 74 3.00 5.40 -15.79
N THR A 75 3.49 6.17 -16.76
CA THR A 75 4.68 5.79 -17.53
C THR A 75 5.95 5.96 -16.68
N ASP A 76 7.07 5.38 -17.11
CA ASP A 76 8.34 5.50 -16.37
C ASP A 76 8.78 6.96 -16.20
N ARG A 77 8.60 7.78 -17.24
CA ARG A 77 8.92 9.21 -17.21
C ARG A 77 7.96 10.00 -16.34
N GLU A 78 6.66 9.79 -16.54
CA GLU A 78 5.61 10.43 -15.74
C GLU A 78 5.77 10.11 -14.25
N THR A 79 6.14 8.88 -13.90
CA THR A 79 6.36 8.49 -12.50
C THR A 79 7.46 9.34 -11.85
N VAL A 80 8.53 9.66 -12.57
CA VAL A 80 9.61 10.52 -12.04
C VAL A 80 9.11 11.95 -11.87
N GLU A 81 8.40 12.49 -12.85
CA GLU A 81 7.83 13.85 -12.81
C GLU A 81 6.85 13.98 -11.63
N GLN A 82 5.97 12.99 -11.43
CA GLN A 82 5.06 12.95 -10.29
C GLN A 82 5.78 12.88 -8.94
N ILE A 83 6.88 12.12 -8.86
CA ILE A 83 7.72 12.08 -7.65
C ILE A 83 8.37 13.44 -7.39
N THR A 84 8.82 14.17 -8.42
CA THR A 84 9.42 15.50 -8.24
C THR A 84 8.42 16.53 -7.74
N GLU A 85 7.19 16.48 -8.24
CA GLU A 85 6.16 17.46 -7.89
C GLU A 85 5.56 17.24 -6.50
N ASN A 86 5.61 16.00 -5.99
CA ASN A 86 4.87 15.62 -4.78
C ASN A 86 5.76 15.27 -3.57
N PRO A 87 5.76 16.08 -2.50
CA PRO A 87 6.53 15.81 -1.27
C PRO A 87 6.20 14.47 -0.60
N TYR A 88 4.95 13.99 -0.69
CA TYR A 88 4.55 12.71 -0.11
C TYR A 88 5.19 11.52 -0.83
N LEU A 89 5.38 11.64 -2.15
CA LEU A 89 6.04 10.62 -2.95
C LEU A 89 7.54 10.59 -2.68
N GLN A 90 8.17 11.76 -2.53
CA GLN A 90 9.57 11.88 -2.12
C GLN A 90 9.83 11.24 -0.75
N TYR A 91 8.95 11.48 0.23
CA TYR A 91 9.00 10.79 1.52
C TYR A 91 8.83 9.27 1.38
N PHE A 92 7.90 8.83 0.53
CA PHE A 92 7.64 7.42 0.31
C PHE A 92 8.88 6.67 -0.23
N ILE A 93 9.54 7.24 -1.24
CA ILE A 93 10.78 6.68 -1.81
C ILE A 93 12.00 6.80 -0.88
N GLY A 94 11.88 7.49 0.26
CA GLY A 94 12.89 7.55 1.30
C GLY A 94 13.84 8.74 1.22
N LEU A 95 13.44 9.83 0.56
CA LEU A 95 14.19 11.09 0.62
C LEU A 95 13.93 11.81 1.95
N GLU A 96 14.98 12.37 2.54
CA GLU A 96 14.92 13.08 3.82
C GLU A 96 14.34 14.49 3.69
N LYS A 97 14.56 15.12 2.54
CA LYS A 97 14.17 16.51 2.27
C LYS A 97 13.53 16.58 0.90
N TYR A 98 12.60 17.52 0.76
CA TYR A 98 12.04 17.84 -0.54
C TYR A 98 13.12 18.46 -1.43
N GLN A 99 13.22 17.94 -2.66
CA GLN A 99 14.07 18.47 -3.71
C GLN A 99 13.24 18.73 -4.96
N ILE A 100 13.56 19.81 -5.67
CA ILE A 100 12.88 20.18 -6.93
C ILE A 100 13.40 19.32 -8.08
N GLU A 101 14.66 18.88 -8.00
CA GLU A 101 15.30 18.08 -9.03
C GLU A 101 14.87 16.60 -9.00
N PRO A 102 14.88 15.94 -10.18
CA PRO A 102 14.56 14.52 -10.28
C PRO A 102 15.50 13.65 -9.45
N PRO A 103 14.97 12.74 -8.60
CA PRO A 103 15.80 11.91 -7.73
C PRO A 103 16.63 10.87 -8.50
N PHE A 104 16.16 10.49 -9.69
CA PHE A 104 16.83 9.56 -10.59
C PHE A 104 16.33 9.76 -12.03
N ASP A 105 17.15 9.32 -13.00
CA ASP A 105 16.78 9.32 -14.41
C ASP A 105 15.70 8.26 -14.72
N PRO A 106 14.68 8.55 -15.55
CA PRO A 106 13.64 7.58 -15.91
C PRO A 106 14.16 6.24 -16.42
N SER A 107 15.34 6.20 -17.06
CA SER A 107 15.97 4.96 -17.54
C SER A 107 16.29 3.99 -16.41
N LEU A 108 16.49 4.48 -15.18
CA LEU A 108 16.71 3.65 -14.00
C LEU A 108 15.50 2.80 -13.62
N MET A 109 14.28 3.17 -14.04
CA MET A 109 13.08 2.34 -13.88
C MET A 109 13.23 0.97 -14.54
N VAL A 110 13.87 0.91 -15.71
CA VAL A 110 14.13 -0.36 -16.40
C VAL A 110 15.09 -1.21 -15.58
N HIS A 111 16.14 -0.59 -15.03
CA HIS A 111 17.11 -1.29 -14.19
C HIS A 111 16.49 -1.78 -12.89
N PHE A 112 15.60 -1.01 -12.26
CA PHE A 112 14.91 -1.44 -11.04
C PHE A 112 14.02 -2.66 -11.29
N ARG A 113 13.28 -2.70 -12.40
CA ARG A 113 12.47 -3.87 -12.77
C ARG A 113 13.32 -5.12 -13.03
N LYS A 114 14.46 -4.96 -13.69
CA LYS A 114 15.39 -6.08 -13.95
C LYS A 114 16.08 -6.60 -12.68
N ARG A 115 16.25 -5.75 -11.67
CA ARG A 115 16.86 -6.15 -10.38
C ARG A 115 15.83 -6.72 -9.41
N LEU A 116 14.61 -6.22 -9.45
CA LEU A 116 13.49 -6.67 -8.63
C LEU A 116 12.64 -7.64 -9.45
N ASP A 117 13.19 -8.83 -9.66
CA ASP A 117 12.49 -9.91 -10.34
C ASP A 117 11.18 -10.26 -9.63
N LYS A 118 10.27 -10.88 -10.38
CA LYS A 118 8.95 -11.31 -9.90
C LYS A 118 9.05 -12.15 -8.63
N GLU A 119 10.07 -12.99 -8.51
CA GLU A 119 10.31 -13.80 -7.31
C GLU A 119 10.62 -12.95 -6.07
N THR A 120 11.51 -11.96 -6.22
CA THR A 120 11.85 -11.02 -5.15
C THR A 120 10.64 -10.18 -4.76
N LEU A 121 9.87 -9.69 -5.73
CA LEU A 121 8.62 -8.96 -5.50
C LEU A 121 7.57 -9.83 -4.78
N ASN A 122 7.43 -11.10 -5.15
CA ASN A 122 6.52 -12.03 -4.48
C ASN A 122 6.94 -12.27 -3.02
N LYS A 123 8.23 -12.47 -2.75
CA LYS A 123 8.76 -12.58 -1.37
C LYS A 123 8.45 -11.32 -0.56
N ILE A 124 8.62 -10.13 -1.16
CA ILE A 124 8.29 -8.85 -0.52
C ILE A 124 6.79 -8.78 -0.21
N ASN A 125 5.92 -9.17 -1.14
CA ASN A 125 4.48 -9.21 -0.93
C ASN A 125 4.09 -10.16 0.20
N GLU A 126 4.71 -11.34 0.28
CA GLU A 126 4.50 -12.27 1.39
C GLU A 126 4.91 -11.68 2.74
N LEU A 127 6.06 -11.00 2.81
CA LEU A 127 6.52 -10.33 4.03
C LEU A 127 5.54 -9.24 4.49
N ILE A 128 4.99 -8.47 3.55
CA ILE A 128 3.96 -7.46 3.85
C ILE A 128 2.68 -8.12 4.38
N CYS A 129 2.25 -9.24 3.80
CA CYS A 129 1.08 -9.98 4.26
C CYS A 129 1.27 -10.59 5.66
N LYS A 130 2.44 -11.17 5.94
CA LYS A 130 2.78 -11.73 7.27
C LYS A 130 2.82 -10.63 8.34
N GLY A 131 3.42 -9.46 8.04
CA GLY A 131 3.48 -8.33 8.97
C GLY A 131 2.11 -7.75 9.35
N LYS A 132 1.11 -7.84 8.46
CA LYS A 132 -0.28 -7.43 8.76
C LYS A 132 -0.98 -8.37 9.73
N GLN A 133 -0.63 -9.66 9.75
CA GLN A 133 -1.23 -10.64 10.67
C GLN A 133 -0.69 -10.46 12.10
N THR A 134 0.60 -10.18 12.28
CA THR A 134 1.20 -9.95 13.60
C THR A 134 0.71 -8.68 14.30
N LYS A 135 0.37 -7.61 13.55
CA LYS A 135 -0.18 -6.37 14.14
C LYS A 135 -1.64 -6.51 14.60
N LYS A 136 -2.37 -7.55 14.19
CA LYS A 136 -3.76 -7.81 14.60
C LYS A 136 -3.90 -8.66 15.88
N LEU A 137 -2.81 -9.14 16.50
CA LEU A 137 -2.84 -10.10 17.61
C LEU A 137 -2.31 -9.53 18.95
N LYS A 138 -2.52 -8.26 19.24
CA LYS A 138 -2.24 -7.70 20.57
C LYS A 138 -3.42 -6.86 21.07
N ASP A 139 -4.51 -7.54 21.39
CA ASP A 139 -5.44 -7.06 22.42
C ASP A 139 -4.88 -7.54 23.79
N PRO A 140 -4.64 -6.65 24.76
CA PRO A 140 -4.20 -7.01 26.08
C PRO A 140 -5.42 -7.21 26.98
N ASP A 141 -5.73 -8.46 27.32
CA ASP A 141 -6.55 -8.74 28.50
C ASP A 141 -5.89 -9.89 29.27
N GLU A 142 -4.93 -9.53 30.13
CA GLU A 142 -4.85 -10.16 31.44
C GLU A 142 -5.93 -9.53 32.31
N PRO A 143 -6.68 -10.34 33.06
CA PRO A 143 -6.60 -10.13 34.49
C PRO A 143 -6.49 -11.45 35.25
N GLY A 144 -5.34 -11.63 35.90
CA GLY A 144 -5.26 -12.45 37.10
C GLY A 144 -6.02 -11.77 38.24
N GLY A 145 -7.02 -12.47 38.78
CA GLY A 145 -7.71 -12.16 40.03
C GLY A 145 -7.86 -13.44 40.86
N PRO A 146 -7.72 -13.38 42.20
CA PRO A 146 -7.34 -14.52 43.05
C PRO A 146 -8.46 -15.56 43.27
N PRO A 147 -8.11 -16.80 43.72
CA PRO A 147 -9.05 -17.91 43.84
C PRO A 147 -9.70 -17.94 45.23
N HIS A 148 -11.01 -18.21 45.34
CA HIS A 148 -11.63 -18.93 46.48
C HIS A 148 -13.15 -19.19 46.26
N PRO A 149 -13.79 -20.12 47.01
CA PRO A 149 -14.29 -21.38 46.43
C PRO A 149 -15.76 -21.70 46.78
N GLY A 150 -16.28 -22.80 46.22
CA GLY A 150 -17.50 -23.49 46.65
C GLY A 150 -18.75 -23.07 45.86
N GLY A 151 -19.68 -23.94 45.49
CA GLY A 151 -19.85 -25.39 45.64
C GLY A 151 -21.21 -25.75 45.03
N THR A 152 -21.41 -27.03 44.72
CA THR A 152 -22.67 -27.71 44.32
C THR A 152 -23.20 -27.57 42.86
N PRO A 153 -23.29 -28.68 42.10
CA PRO A 153 -24.27 -28.92 41.02
C PRO A 153 -25.49 -29.70 41.60
N PRO A 154 -26.50 -30.22 40.85
CA PRO A 154 -26.86 -30.15 39.41
C PRO A 154 -28.37 -29.78 39.16
N GLY A 155 -28.80 -29.61 37.89
CA GLY A 155 -30.25 -29.55 37.59
C GLY A 155 -30.69 -29.08 36.19
N GLN A 156 -30.54 -29.96 35.19
CA GLN A 156 -31.38 -30.21 34.00
C GLN A 156 -32.30 -29.08 33.42
N GLY A 157 -32.09 -28.69 32.16
CA GLY A 157 -33.07 -27.87 31.43
C GLY A 157 -32.72 -27.36 30.02
N SER A 158 -32.76 -28.25 29.02
CA SER A 158 -33.29 -28.00 27.65
C SER A 158 -32.64 -27.00 26.64
N LYS A 159 -32.37 -27.57 25.44
CA LYS A 159 -32.33 -27.01 24.07
C LYS A 159 -31.01 -26.42 23.50
N PRO A 160 -30.65 -26.78 22.25
CA PRO A 160 -29.40 -26.36 21.60
C PRO A 160 -29.46 -24.89 21.15
N ALA A 161 -28.40 -24.15 21.45
CA ALA A 161 -28.21 -22.77 21.01
C ALA A 161 -27.85 -22.71 19.52
N LYS A 162 -28.58 -21.87 18.77
CA LYS A 162 -28.29 -21.46 17.39
C LYS A 162 -26.96 -20.67 17.34
N PRO A 163 -26.09 -20.86 16.32
CA PRO A 163 -24.99 -19.93 16.12
C PRO A 163 -25.51 -18.56 15.66
N THR A 164 -25.24 -17.53 16.45
CA THR A 164 -25.54 -16.12 16.17
C THR A 164 -24.53 -15.56 15.17
N ASN A 165 -24.66 -15.96 13.90
CA ASN A 165 -23.90 -15.36 12.80
C ASN A 165 -24.82 -14.37 12.08
N LYS A 166 -24.89 -13.13 12.56
CA LYS A 166 -25.65 -12.06 11.89
C LYS A 166 -24.79 -11.40 10.80
N GLY A 167 -24.51 -12.14 9.74
CA GLY A 167 -23.93 -11.62 8.50
C GLY A 167 -25.02 -11.40 7.46
N LYS A 168 -25.11 -10.21 6.87
CA LYS A 168 -26.03 -9.93 5.75
C LYS A 168 -25.37 -10.40 4.46
N LEU A 169 -25.88 -11.49 3.87
CA LEU A 169 -25.43 -11.98 2.56
C LEU A 169 -26.00 -11.05 1.48
N LEU A 170 -25.14 -10.32 0.77
CA LEU A 170 -25.52 -9.54 -0.41
C LEU A 170 -25.28 -10.42 -1.63
N LEU A 171 -26.35 -11.03 -2.16
CA LEU A 171 -26.34 -11.65 -3.48
C LEU A 171 -26.60 -10.54 -4.51
N ASP A 172 -25.54 -10.06 -5.16
CA ASP A 172 -25.70 -9.30 -6.40
C ASP A 172 -25.84 -10.31 -7.54
N ALA A 173 -27.09 -10.54 -7.95
CA ALA A 173 -27.43 -11.34 -9.12
C ALA A 173 -27.89 -10.41 -10.25
N THR A 174 -27.15 -9.34 -10.53
CA THR A 174 -27.16 -8.74 -11.87
C THR A 174 -26.36 -9.61 -12.84
N CYS A 175 -26.83 -10.84 -13.03
CA CYS A 175 -26.52 -11.61 -14.23
C CYS A 175 -27.11 -10.83 -15.41
N ALA A 176 -26.30 -10.00 -16.06
CA ALA A 176 -26.59 -9.63 -17.43
C ALA A 176 -26.55 -10.93 -18.25
N PRO A 177 -27.63 -11.34 -18.95
CA PRO A 177 -27.49 -12.38 -19.94
C PRO A 177 -26.47 -11.88 -20.95
N ALA A 178 -25.31 -12.53 -20.98
CA ALA A 178 -24.31 -12.24 -21.99
C ALA A 178 -24.90 -12.79 -23.30
N ASP A 179 -25.39 -11.89 -24.14
CA ASP A 179 -25.81 -12.21 -25.51
C ASP A 179 -24.54 -12.39 -26.36
N ILE A 180 -23.81 -13.48 -26.08
CA ILE A 180 -22.58 -13.84 -26.77
C ILE A 180 -23.01 -14.67 -27.98
N ARG A 181 -22.96 -14.09 -29.17
CA ARG A 181 -23.11 -14.87 -30.40
C ARG A 181 -21.93 -15.81 -30.55
N TYR A 182 -22.20 -17.09 -30.69
CA TYR A 182 -21.21 -18.10 -31.01
C TYR A 182 -21.01 -18.18 -32.53
N PRO A 183 -19.85 -18.67 -33.01
CA PRO A 183 -19.55 -18.74 -34.44
C PRO A 183 -20.49 -19.62 -35.27
N THR A 184 -21.36 -20.39 -34.61
CA THR A 184 -22.36 -21.29 -35.19
C THR A 184 -23.77 -20.72 -35.22
N ASP A 185 -23.99 -19.49 -34.73
CA ASP A 185 -25.33 -18.90 -34.69
C ASP A 185 -25.71 -18.35 -36.05
N LEU A 186 -26.58 -19.08 -36.76
CA LEU A 186 -27.16 -18.67 -38.03
C LEU A 186 -28.12 -17.48 -37.83
N SER A 187 -27.82 -16.34 -38.44
CA SER A 187 -28.75 -15.21 -38.55
C SER A 187 -29.79 -15.53 -39.63
N TYR A 188 -31.01 -15.87 -39.21
CA TYR A 188 -32.20 -15.83 -40.06
C TYR A 188 -32.85 -14.45 -40.02
#